data_AF-A0A2E5JG40-F1
#
_entry.id   AF-A0A2E5JG40-F1
#
_cell.length_a   1.000
_cell.length_b   1.000
_cell.length_c   1.000
_cell.angle_alpha   90.00
_cell.angle_beta   90.00
_cell.angle_gamma   90.00
#
_symmetry.space_group_name_H-M   'P 1'
#
loop_
_entity.id
_entity.type
_entity.pdbx_description
1 polymer ?
#
loop_
_entity_poly.entity_id
_entity_poly.type
_entity_poly.pdbx_seq_one_letter_code
_entity_poly.pdbx_strand_id
1 'polypeptide(L)'
;MGKPKTLKKHDDSKRERPQATLWDPTENTTLEGLKECMKEAPFEDDIETFQGGLLILLEHYDYKDIIEKTGLSKSTLYRMCHPDSNPTLSNVCKVLAYISQASVKSA
;
A
#
# COMPACT_ATOMS: atom_id res chain seq x y z
N MET A 1 11.39 38.72 -32.31
CA MET A 1 10.30 37.78 -32.66
C MET A 1 10.27 36.66 -31.63
N GLY A 2 9.42 36.77 -30.59
CA GLY A 2 9.28 35.75 -29.54
C GLY A 2 8.14 34.80 -29.90
N LYS A 3 8.43 33.50 -29.98
CA LYS A 3 7.40 32.46 -30.22
C LYS A 3 6.53 32.33 -28.96
N PRO A 4 5.19 32.28 -29.06
CA PRO A 4 4.35 32.00 -27.91
C PRO A 4 4.53 30.53 -27.47
N LYS A 5 4.83 30.32 -26.18
CA LYS A 5 4.84 29.00 -25.55
C LYS A 5 3.41 28.50 -25.44
N THR A 6 3.05 27.51 -26.24
CA THR A 6 1.78 26.79 -26.14
C THR A 6 1.76 26.00 -24.83
N LEU A 7 0.90 26.41 -23.89
CA LEU A 7 0.52 25.63 -22.72
C LEU A 7 -0.17 24.35 -23.22
N LYS A 8 0.53 23.21 -23.14
CA LYS A 8 -0.10 21.90 -23.27
C LYS A 8 -1.08 21.76 -22.10
N LYS A 9 -2.38 21.84 -22.40
CA LYS A 9 -3.44 21.46 -21.47
C LYS A 9 -3.15 20.04 -21.00
N HIS A 10 -2.99 19.90 -19.68
CA HIS A 10 -2.98 18.60 -19.04
C HIS A 10 -4.34 17.96 -19.32
N ASP A 11 -4.31 16.86 -20.05
CA ASP A 11 -5.46 15.99 -20.25
C ASP A 11 -5.90 15.50 -18.86
N ASP A 12 -7.11 15.87 -18.46
CA ASP A 12 -7.82 15.33 -17.30
C ASP A 12 -8.15 13.86 -17.58
N SER A 13 -7.11 13.02 -17.60
CA SER A 13 -7.28 11.59 -17.49
C SER A 13 -7.86 11.36 -16.11
N LYS A 14 -9.19 11.17 -16.08
CA LYS A 14 -9.92 10.53 -14.99
C LYS A 14 -9.23 9.20 -14.73
N ARG A 15 -8.19 9.20 -13.91
CA ARG A 15 -7.61 7.99 -13.36
C ARG A 15 -8.71 7.39 -12.52
N GLU A 16 -9.35 6.35 -13.05
CA GLU A 16 -10.21 5.49 -12.26
C GLU A 16 -9.44 5.17 -10.98
N ARG A 17 -10.05 5.49 -9.85
CA ARG A 17 -9.46 5.16 -8.57
C ARG A 17 -9.34 3.64 -8.57
N PRO A 18 -8.16 3.07 -8.31
CA PRO A 18 -8.01 1.63 -8.25
C PRO A 18 -9.05 1.11 -7.27
N GLN A 19 -10.00 0.35 -7.78
CA GLN A 19 -10.92 -0.42 -6.96
C GLN A 19 -10.20 -1.73 -6.70
N ALA A 20 -9.85 -1.96 -5.44
CA ALA A 20 -9.43 -3.29 -5.02
C ALA A 20 -10.55 -4.27 -5.34
N THR A 21 -10.17 -5.50 -5.70
CA THR A 21 -11.09 -6.63 -5.59
C THR A 21 -11.73 -6.59 -4.21
N LEU A 22 -13.06 -6.74 -4.18
CA LEU A 22 -13.88 -6.65 -2.97
C LEU A 22 -13.46 -7.78 -2.03
N TRP A 23 -12.43 -7.56 -1.22
CA TRP A 23 -12.09 -8.41 -0.09
C TRP A 23 -13.22 -8.23 0.91
N ASP A 24 -14.04 -9.26 1.09
CA ASP A 24 -15.14 -9.25 2.05
C ASP A 24 -14.52 -9.44 3.44
N PRO A 25 -14.42 -8.37 4.27
CA PRO A 25 -13.84 -8.49 5.59
C PRO A 25 -14.92 -9.10 6.48
N THR A 26 -15.00 -10.42 6.53
CA THR A 26 -15.84 -11.12 7.49
C THR A 26 -15.36 -10.78 8.91
N GLU A 27 -15.90 -9.71 9.49
CA GLU A 27 -16.01 -9.20 10.87
C GLU A 27 -14.98 -9.57 11.97
N ASN A 28 -13.88 -10.26 11.67
CA ASN A 28 -12.91 -10.78 12.63
C ASN A 28 -11.45 -10.66 12.13
N THR A 29 -11.14 -9.66 11.30
CA THR A 29 -9.74 -9.42 10.89
C THR A 29 -9.01 -8.70 12.03
N THR A 30 -8.44 -9.47 12.96
CA THR A 30 -7.55 -8.92 13.99
C THR A 30 -6.24 -8.47 13.35
N LEU A 31 -5.59 -7.49 13.96
CA LEU A 31 -4.28 -7.02 13.53
C LEU A 31 -3.22 -8.12 13.45
N GLU A 32 -3.36 -9.12 14.33
CA GLU A 32 -2.51 -10.30 14.36
C GLU A 32 -2.76 -11.23 13.18
N GLY A 33 -4.02 -11.43 12.77
CA GLY A 33 -4.35 -12.18 11.56
C GLY A 33 -3.81 -11.49 10.30
N LEU A 34 -3.89 -10.16 10.22
CA LEU A 34 -3.30 -9.38 9.12
C LEU A 34 -1.76 -9.50 9.10
N LYS A 35 -1.12 -9.46 10.27
CA LYS A 35 0.32 -9.66 10.42
C LYS A 35 0.77 -11.01 9.91
N GLU A 36 0.07 -12.07 10.28
CA GLU A 36 0.38 -13.44 9.89
C GLU A 36 0.21 -13.61 8.38
N CYS A 37 -0.93 -13.18 7.83
CA CYS A 37 -1.16 -13.18 6.38
C CYS A 37 -0.08 -12.43 5.59
N MET A 38 0.27 -11.20 6.01
CA MET A 38 1.28 -10.41 5.30
C MET A 38 2.71 -10.96 5.47
N LYS A 39 2.99 -11.74 6.52
CA LYS A 39 4.29 -12.39 6.71
C LYS A 39 4.45 -13.63 5.84
N GLU A 40 3.39 -14.39 5.63
CA GLU A 40 3.41 -15.63 4.84
C GLU A 40 3.25 -15.35 3.34
N ALA A 41 2.55 -14.28 2.94
CA ALA A 41 2.33 -13.92 1.54
C ALA A 41 3.61 -13.84 0.66
N PRO A 42 4.76 -13.32 1.13
CA PRO A 42 6.01 -13.33 0.37
C PRO A 42 6.62 -14.72 0.17
N PHE A 43 6.27 -15.72 1.00
CA PHE A 43 6.78 -17.09 0.88
C PHE A 43 6.00 -17.92 -0.14
N GLU A 44 4.71 -17.60 -0.34
CA GLU A 44 3.85 -18.26 -1.33
C GLU A 44 3.85 -17.56 -2.70
N ASP A 45 4.67 -16.51 -2.87
CA ASP A 45 4.66 -15.60 -4.05
C ASP A 45 3.26 -14.98 -4.30
N ASP A 46 2.48 -14.85 -3.23
CA ASP A 46 1.12 -14.32 -3.27
C ASP A 46 1.14 -12.79 -3.10
N ILE A 47 1.48 -12.13 -4.20
CA ILE A 47 1.49 -10.68 -4.30
C ILE A 47 0.11 -10.07 -4.04
N GLU A 48 -0.97 -10.75 -4.42
CA GLU A 48 -2.34 -10.24 -4.25
C GLU A 48 -2.70 -10.16 -2.77
N THR A 49 -2.35 -11.20 -1.99
CA THR A 49 -2.55 -11.20 -0.54
C THR A 49 -1.73 -10.11 0.14
N PHE A 50 -0.48 -9.88 -0.29
CA PHE A 50 0.31 -8.76 0.25
C PHE A 50 -0.34 -7.40 -0.05
N GLN A 51 -0.81 -7.20 -1.28
CA GLN A 51 -1.45 -5.95 -1.71
C GLN A 51 -2.76 -5.70 -0.95
N GLY A 52 -3.59 -6.73 -0.79
CA GLY A 52 -4.82 -6.68 0.01
C GLY A 52 -4.52 -6.35 1.47
N GLY A 53 -3.52 -7.01 2.07
CA GLY A 53 -3.10 -6.74 3.43
C GLY A 53 -2.61 -5.30 3.64
N LEU A 54 -1.83 -4.77 2.70
CA LEU A 54 -1.37 -3.37 2.74
C LEU A 54 -2.54 -2.38 2.61
N LEU A 55 -3.56 -2.71 1.81
CA LEU A 55 -4.74 -1.86 1.68
C LEU A 55 -5.49 -1.76 3.01
N ILE A 56 -5.74 -2.91 3.66
CA ILE A 56 -6.37 -2.98 4.98
C ILE A 56 -5.55 -2.20 6.01
N LEU A 57 -4.22 -2.34 5.98
CA LEU A 57 -3.32 -1.56 6.85
C LEU A 57 -3.54 -0.04 6.65
N LEU A 58 -3.64 0.42 5.41
CA LEU A 58 -3.87 1.84 5.08
C LEU A 58 -5.27 2.34 5.43
N GLU A 59 -6.26 1.45 5.55
CA GLU A 59 -7.62 1.79 5.99
C GLU A 59 -7.73 1.91 7.52
N HIS A 60 -7.00 1.07 8.26
CA HIS A 60 -7.09 1.04 9.72
C HIS A 60 -6.05 1.91 10.44
N TYR A 61 -4.96 2.30 9.77
CA TYR A 61 -3.91 3.15 10.34
C TYR A 61 -3.79 4.50 9.67
N ASP A 62 -3.32 5.49 10.43
CA ASP A 62 -2.95 6.78 9.84
C ASP A 62 -1.75 6.57 8.90
N TYR A 63 -1.99 6.77 7.61
CA TYR A 63 -0.97 6.71 6.58
C TYR A 63 0.24 7.62 6.88
N LYS A 64 0.07 8.69 7.66
CA LYS A 64 1.19 9.55 8.08
C LYS A 64 2.17 8.82 9.00
N ASP A 65 1.68 8.03 9.94
CA ASP A 65 2.54 7.20 10.81
C ASP A 65 3.27 6.15 9.97
N ILE A 66 2.55 5.48 9.05
CA ILE A 66 3.15 4.50 8.15
C ILE A 66 4.27 5.15 7.31
N ILE A 67 4.04 6.34 6.74
CA ILE A 67 5.06 7.07 5.98
C ILE A 67 6.28 7.41 6.85
N GLU A 68 6.05 7.91 8.07
CA GLU A 68 7.12 8.28 8.99
C GLU A 68 8.00 7.08 9.34
N LYS A 69 7.40 5.92 9.62
CA LYS A 69 8.12 4.72 10.05
C LYS A 69 8.75 3.94 8.90
N THR A 70 8.10 3.88 7.74
CA THR A 70 8.60 3.14 6.58
C THR A 70 9.55 3.98 5.71
N GLY A 71 9.47 5.31 5.79
CA GLY A 71 10.16 6.23 4.88
C GLY A 71 9.62 6.18 3.44
N LEU A 72 8.49 5.51 3.20
CA LEU A 72 7.86 5.44 1.89
C LEU A 72 6.95 6.65 1.69
N SER A 73 6.91 7.19 0.47
CA SER A 73 5.95 8.25 0.15
C SER A 73 4.53 7.70 0.08
N LYS A 74 3.53 8.55 0.36
CA LYS A 74 2.11 8.24 0.19
C LYS A 74 1.82 7.60 -1.17
N SER A 75 2.32 8.19 -2.25
CA SER A 75 2.12 7.69 -3.61
C SER A 75 2.77 6.33 -3.85
N THR A 76 3.86 6.00 -3.14
CA THR A 76 4.48 4.68 -3.23
C THR A 76 3.65 3.62 -2.53
N LEU A 77 3.12 3.92 -1.33
CA LEU A 77 2.22 3.02 -0.61
C LEU A 77 0.97 2.68 -1.44
N TYR A 78 0.26 3.69 -1.96
CA TYR A 78 -0.92 3.44 -2.79
C TYR A 78 -0.58 2.79 -4.14
N ARG A 79 0.58 3.08 -4.72
CA ARG A 79 1.02 2.39 -5.95
C ARG A 79 1.27 0.92 -5.69
N MET A 80 1.81 0.56 -4.52
CA MET A 80 2.04 -0.84 -4.14
C MET A 80 0.75 -1.62 -3.94
N CYS A 81 -0.39 -0.97 -3.71
CA CYS A 81 -1.70 -1.63 -3.60
C CYS A 81 -2.39 -1.85 -4.96
N HIS A 82 -1.82 -1.38 -6.05
CA HIS A 82 -2.44 -1.52 -7.36
C HIS A 82 -2.24 -2.95 -7.89
N PRO A 83 -3.27 -3.62 -8.45
CA PRO A 83 -3.19 -5.00 -8.91
C PRO A 83 -2.04 -5.22 -9.90
N ASP A 84 -1.89 -4.31 -10.87
CA ASP A 84 -0.78 -4.36 -11.84
C ASP A 84 0.57 -3.86 -11.30
N SER A 85 0.67 -3.54 -10.01
CA SER A 85 1.94 -3.10 -9.43
C SER A 85 2.82 -4.28 -9.08
N ASN A 86 4.12 -4.09 -9.26
CA ASN A 86 5.14 -4.97 -8.72
C ASN A 86 5.94 -4.20 -7.66
N PRO A 87 5.55 -4.27 -6.37
CA PRO A 87 6.30 -3.68 -5.28
C PRO A 87 7.72 -4.23 -5.27
N THR A 88 8.73 -3.35 -5.24
CA THR A 88 10.10 -3.80 -5.07
C THR A 88 10.26 -4.50 -3.71
N LEU A 89 11.09 -5.53 -3.64
CA LEU A 89 11.43 -6.24 -2.40
C LEU A 89 11.79 -5.27 -1.25
N SER A 90 12.57 -4.22 -1.52
CA SER A 90 12.92 -3.22 -0.52
C SER A 90 11.70 -2.53 0.12
N ASN A 91 10.70 -2.20 -0.69
CA ASN A 91 9.47 -1.56 -0.19
C ASN A 91 8.60 -2.55 0.58
N VAL A 92 8.51 -3.80 0.12
CA VAL A 92 7.84 -4.89 0.84
C VAL A 92 8.48 -5.07 2.22
N CYS A 93 9.80 -5.20 2.29
CA CYS A 93 10.53 -5.36 3.56
C CYS A 93 10.29 -4.18 4.52
N LYS A 94 10.23 -2.94 4.03
CA LYS A 94 9.93 -1.76 4.87
C LYS A 94 8.55 -1.83 5.52
N VAL A 95 7.54 -2.25 4.75
CA VAL A 95 6.18 -2.45 5.25
C VAL A 95 6.14 -3.58 6.28
N LEU A 96 6.77 -4.72 6.00
CA LEU A 96 6.81 -5.85 6.93
C LEU A 96 7.56 -5.52 8.23
N ALA A 97 8.63 -4.72 8.14
CA ALA A 97 9.35 -4.24 9.31
C ALA A 97 8.47 -3.32 10.18
N TYR A 98 7.71 -2.40 9.57
CA TYR A 98 6.74 -1.57 10.28
C TYR A 98 5.69 -2.43 11.01
N ILE A 99 5.09 -3.38 10.31
CA ILE A 99 4.08 -4.29 10.84
C ILE A 99 4.63 -5.10 12.03
N SER A 100 5.87 -5.58 11.92
CA SER A 100 6.54 -6.34 12.99
C SER A 100 6.85 -5.48 14.21
N GLN A 101 7.24 -4.22 14.01
CA GLN A 101 7.56 -3.28 15.11
C GLN A 101 6.31 -2.70 15.78
N ALA A 102 5.22 -2.49 15.03
CA ALA A 102 3.94 -2.06 15.57
C ALA A 102 3.37 -3.06 16.60
N SER A 103 3.79 -4.33 16.54
CA SER A 103 3.41 -5.37 17.50
C SER A 103 4.01 -5.25 18.89
N VAL A 104 5.12 -4.54 19.04
CA VAL A 104 5.89 -4.51 20.31
C VAL A 104 5.36 -3.42 21.25
N LYS A 105 4.56 -2.46 20.76
CA LYS A 105 4.05 -1.34 21.56
C LYS A 105 2.69 -1.58 22.24
N SER A 106 2.09 -2.76 22.04
CA SER A 106 0.81 -3.15 22.65
C SER A 106 0.96 -4.12 23.83
N ALA A 107 2.17 -4.32 24.34
CA ALA A 107 2.48 -5.14 25.51
C ALA A 107 2.89 -4.28 26.71
#